data_AF-A0AAD1YMD7-F1
#
_entry.id   AF-A0AAD1YMD7-F1
#
_cell.length_a   1.000
_cell.length_b   1.000
_cell.length_c   1.000
_cell.angle_alpha   90.00
_cell.angle_beta   90.00
_cell.angle_gamma   90.00
#
_symmetry.space_group_name_H-M   'P 1'
#
loop_
_entity.id
_entity.type
_entity.pdbx_description
1 polymer ?
#
loop_
_entity_poly.entity_id
_entity_poly.type
_entity_poly.pdbx_seq_one_letter_code
_entity_poly.pdbx_strand_id
1 'polypeptide(L)'
;MKWEEVRKIYPNTFVKLQILESHLEGNNKIIDDMAIIKVIDDNKSATKELMNCGEGTVVYHTANENIIIEVKNIRAYRGRI
;
A
#
# COMPACT_ATOMS: atom_id res chain seq x y z
N MET A 1 -10.72 -5.62 -6.06
CA MET A 1 -11.54 -4.43 -5.72
C MET A 1 -10.80 -3.14 -6.08
N LYS A 2 -11.52 -2.06 -6.42
CA LYS A 2 -10.95 -0.74 -6.74
C LYS A 2 -10.71 0.14 -5.51
N TRP A 3 -9.71 1.02 -5.57
CA TRP A 3 -9.37 1.96 -4.48
C TRP A 3 -10.48 2.94 -4.11
N GLU A 4 -11.23 3.38 -5.11
CA GLU A 4 -12.36 4.28 -4.92
C GLU A 4 -13.45 3.67 -4.03
N GLU A 5 -13.68 2.36 -4.14
CA GLU A 5 -14.67 1.66 -3.33
C GLU A 5 -14.20 1.54 -1.88
N VAL A 6 -12.93 1.23 -1.64
CA VAL A 6 -12.33 1.17 -0.30
C VAL A 6 -12.56 2.47 0.46
N ARG A 7 -12.29 3.60 -0.19
CA ARG A 7 -12.45 4.94 0.40
C ARG A 7 -13.90 5.26 0.72
N LYS A 8 -14.85 4.78 -0.08
CA LYS A 8 -16.28 4.94 0.18
C LYS A 8 -16.74 4.09 1.37
N ILE A 9 -16.20 2.88 1.52
CA ILE A 9 -16.57 1.97 2.61
C ILE A 9 -15.93 2.40 3.93
N TYR A 10 -14.67 2.83 3.90
CA TYR A 10 -13.89 3.19 5.09
C TYR A 10 -13.21 4.57 4.92
N PRO A 11 -13.97 5.68 5.00
CA PRO A 11 -13.40 7.02 4.88
C PRO A 11 -12.53 7.38 6.11
N ASN A 12 -11.45 8.16 5.90
CA ASN A 12 -10.58 8.71 6.95
C ASN A 12 -10.00 7.70 7.95
N THR A 13 -9.63 6.50 7.48
CA THR A 13 -9.04 5.47 8.34
C THR A 13 -7.84 4.81 7.67
N PHE A 14 -7.01 4.13 8.46
CA PHE A 14 -5.94 3.31 7.93
C PHE A 14 -6.50 1.93 7.55
N VAL A 15 -6.13 1.45 6.37
CA VAL A 15 -6.53 0.13 5.89
C VAL A 15 -5.30 -0.64 5.49
N LYS A 16 -5.23 -1.89 5.95
CA LYS A 16 -4.28 -2.89 5.50
C LYS A 16 -4.89 -3.60 4.31
N LEU A 17 -4.18 -3.55 3.20
CA LEU A 17 -4.60 -4.06 1.90
C LEU A 17 -3.61 -5.12 1.46
N GLN A 18 -4.11 -6.15 0.78
CA GLN A 18 -3.31 -7.09 0.04
C GLN A 18 -3.41 -6.75 -1.44
N ILE A 19 -2.27 -6.66 -2.09
CA ILE A 19 -2.20 -6.50 -3.54
C ILE A 19 -2.45 -7.88 -4.14
N LEU A 20 -3.56 -8.01 -4.88
CA LEU A 20 -3.90 -9.24 -5.59
C LEU A 20 -3.33 -9.19 -7.00
N GLU A 21 -3.55 -8.07 -7.69
CA GLU A 21 -3.11 -7.85 -9.06
C GLU A 21 -2.60 -6.42 -9.23
N SER A 22 -1.51 -6.28 -9.97
CA SER A 22 -0.86 -5.00 -10.19
C SER A 22 -0.03 -5.05 -11.45
N HIS A 23 -0.13 -4.04 -12.29
CA HIS A 23 0.76 -3.86 -13.43
C HIS A 23 1.80 -2.78 -13.17
N LEU A 24 2.89 -2.87 -13.92
CA LEU A 24 3.92 -1.84 -13.94
C LEU A 24 3.64 -0.92 -15.13
N GLU A 25 3.39 0.35 -14.84
CA GLU A 25 3.24 1.39 -15.85
C GLU A 25 4.43 2.35 -15.74
N GLY A 26 5.45 2.10 -16.56
CA GLY A 26 6.72 2.81 -16.50
C GLY A 26 7.50 2.51 -15.22
N ASN A 27 7.60 3.49 -14.33
CA ASN A 27 8.30 3.39 -13.04
C ASN A 27 7.35 3.27 -11.84
N ASN A 28 6.04 3.31 -12.10
CA ASN A 28 5.00 3.27 -11.11
C ASN A 28 4.31 1.92 -11.17
N LYS A 29 4.14 1.28 -10.01
CA LYS A 29 3.34 0.07 -9.89
C LYS A 29 1.92 0.50 -9.56
N ILE A 30 1.03 0.27 -10.51
CA ILE A 30 -0.40 0.55 -10.40
C ILE A 30 -1.07 -0.71 -9.88
N ILE A 31 -1.93 -0.55 -8.88
CA ILE A 31 -2.69 -1.65 -8.29
C ILE A 31 -4.02 -1.74 -9.02
N ASP A 32 -4.22 -2.78 -9.83
CA ASP A 32 -5.50 -3.07 -10.48
C ASP A 32 -6.49 -3.67 -9.47
N ASP A 33 -6.02 -4.65 -8.70
CA ASP A 33 -6.85 -5.39 -7.77
C ASP A 33 -6.19 -5.56 -6.40
N MET A 34 -7.00 -5.34 -5.36
CA MET A 34 -6.61 -5.49 -3.97
C MET A 34 -7.78 -5.97 -3.12
N ALA A 35 -7.42 -6.48 -1.93
CA ALA A 35 -8.34 -6.91 -0.89
C ALA A 35 -8.04 -6.21 0.44
N ILE A 36 -9.08 -5.79 1.17
CA ILE A 36 -8.91 -5.28 2.54
C ILE A 36 -8.71 -6.47 3.46
N ILE A 37 -7.56 -6.51 4.14
CA ILE A 37 -7.30 -7.49 5.21
C ILE A 37 -7.86 -6.96 6.53
N LYS A 38 -7.61 -5.68 6.83
CA LYS A 38 -7.93 -5.11 8.14
C LYS A 38 -8.10 -3.60 8.08
N VAL A 39 -9.06 -3.08 8.84
CA VAL A 39 -9.23 -1.64 9.08
C VAL A 39 -8.63 -1.31 10.44
N ILE A 40 -7.89 -0.21 10.49
CA ILE A 40 -7.14 0.25 11.65
C ILE A 40 -7.53 1.72 11.85
N ASP A 41 -8.18 1.99 12.97
CA ASP A 41 -8.57 3.36 13.34
C ASP A 41 -7.42 4.11 14.02
N ASP A 42 -6.55 3.38 14.72
CA ASP A 42 -5.50 3.94 15.56
C ASP A 42 -4.13 4.03 14.86
N ASN A 43 -3.53 5.22 14.90
CA ASN A 43 -2.28 5.53 14.20
C ASN A 43 -1.06 4.73 14.74
N LYS A 44 -1.02 4.47 16.06
CA LYS A 44 0.04 3.63 16.65
C LYS A 44 -0.07 2.19 16.14
N SER A 45 -1.30 1.69 16.07
CA SER A 45 -1.60 0.36 15.58
C SER A 45 -1.25 0.21 14.09
N ALA A 46 -1.52 1.25 13.28
CA ALA A 46 -1.18 1.29 11.87
C ALA A 46 0.33 1.26 11.64
N THR A 47 1.09 2.01 12.45
CA THR A 47 2.56 2.03 12.38
C THR A 47 3.15 0.66 12.69
N LYS A 48 2.63 -0.02 13.72
CA LYS A 48 3.08 -1.36 14.11
C LYS A 48 2.76 -2.40 13.04
N GLU A 49 1.57 -2.34 12.45
CA GLU A 49 1.18 -3.22 11.34
C GLU A 49 2.00 -2.94 10.07
N LEU A 50 2.34 -1.68 9.79
CA LEU A 50 3.21 -1.29 8.67
C LEU A 50 4.63 -1.85 8.86
N MET A 51 5.18 -1.81 10.07
CA MET A 51 6.47 -2.43 10.39
C MET A 51 6.45 -3.95 10.23
N ASN A 52 5.30 -4.58 10.48
CA ASN A 52 5.11 -6.02 10.39
C ASN A 52 4.49 -6.45 9.04
N CYS A 53 4.41 -5.52 8.08
CA CYS A 53 3.77 -5.74 6.79
C CYS A 53 4.72 -6.55 5.90
N GLY A 54 4.28 -7.74 5.49
CA GLY A 54 5.06 -8.63 4.63
C GLY A 54 4.95 -8.26 3.15
N GLU A 55 5.72 -8.96 2.32
CA GLU A 55 5.67 -8.83 0.86
C GLU A 55 4.24 -9.03 0.32
N GLY A 56 3.77 -8.08 -0.49
CA GLY A 56 2.43 -8.12 -1.09
C GLY A 56 1.31 -7.52 -0.24
N THR A 57 1.60 -7.07 0.98
CA THR A 57 0.64 -6.30 1.81
C THR A 57 1.11 -4.88 1.99
N VAL A 58 0.17 -3.92 2.00
CA VAL A 58 0.44 -2.51 2.19
C VAL A 58 -0.56 -1.91 3.17
N VAL A 59 -0.08 -1.01 4.03
CA VAL A 59 -0.95 -0.21 4.89
C VAL A 59 -1.04 1.18 4.29
N TYR A 60 -2.26 1.64 4.02
CA TYR A 60 -2.49 2.94 3.39
C TYR A 60 -3.63 3.68 4.07
N HIS A 61 -3.58 5.01 4.03
CA HIS A 61 -4.64 5.85 4.58
C HIS A 61 -5.63 6.23 3.49
N THR A 62 -6.93 6.02 3.74
CA THR A 62 -8.00 6.24 2.75
C THR A 62 -8.25 7.71 2.43
N ALA A 63 -7.64 8.65 3.17
CA ALA A 63 -7.65 10.06 2.78
C ALA A 63 -6.81 10.35 1.52
N ASN A 64 -5.91 9.44 1.10
CA ASN A 64 -5.12 9.63 -0.10
C ASN A 64 -5.94 9.33 -1.37
N GLU A 65 -5.84 10.22 -2.35
CA GLU A 65 -6.66 10.09 -3.55
C GLU A 65 -6.27 8.93 -4.44
N ASN A 66 -4.98 8.56 -4.45
CA ASN A 66 -4.45 7.51 -5.30
C ASN A 66 -3.54 6.58 -4.50
N ILE A 67 -3.58 5.29 -4.85
CA ILE A 67 -2.65 4.27 -4.34
C ILE A 67 -1.62 3.97 -5.43
N ILE A 68 -0.49 4.68 -5.38
CA ILE A 68 0.60 4.54 -6.34
C ILE A 68 1.81 4.02 -5.59
N ILE A 69 2.30 2.84 -5.97
CA ILE A 69 3.54 2.32 -5.41
C ILE A 69 4.65 2.71 -6.36
N GLU A 70 5.41 3.73 -5.99
CA GLU A 70 6.58 4.13 -6.77
C GLU A 70 7.68 3.07 -6.58
N VAL A 71 8.02 2.36 -7.66
CA VAL A 71 9.08 1.36 -7.61
C VAL A 71 10.41 2.09 -7.69
N LYS A 72 10.93 2.47 -6.53
CA LYS A 72 12.29 3.00 -6.45
C LYS A 72 13.27 1.85 -6.68
N ASN A 73 13.80 1.78 -7.90
CA ASN A 73 14.96 0.95 -8.21
C ASN A 73 16.19 1.60 -7.56
N ILE A 74 16.32 1.44 -6.23
CA ILE A 74 17.56 1.79 -5.54
C ILE A 74 18.59 0.76 -6.00
N ARG A 75 19.25 1.06 -7.12
CA ARG A 75 20.58 0.53 -7.42
C ARG A 75 21.52 1.14 -6.39
N ALA A 76 21.46 0.65 -5.17
CA ALA A 76 22.53 0.88 -4.22
C ALA A 76 23.77 0.22 -4.83
N TYR A 77 24.71 1.02 -5.33
CA TYR A 77 26.08 0.59 -5.46
C TYR A 77 26.54 0.23 -4.05
N ARG A 78 26.35 -1.03 -3.66
CA ARG A 78 27.02 -1.59 -2.49
C ARG A 78 28.51 -1.50 -2.83
N GLY A 79 29.15 -0.46 -2.31
CA GLY A 79 30.58 -0.25 -2.44
C GLY A 79 31.28 -1.54 -2.08
N ARG A 80 31.94 -2.12 -3.09
CA ARG A 80 32.91 -3.19 -2.90
C ARG A 80 34.17 -2.48 -2.39
N ILE A 81 34.31 -2.41 -1.07
CA ILE A 81 35.58 -2.08 -0.41
C ILE A 81 36.32 -3.40 -0.18
#